data_AF-A0A2V8M0X5-F1
#
_entry.id   AF-A0A2V8M0X5-F1
#
_cell.length_a   1.000
_cell.length_b   1.000
_cell.length_c   1.000
_cell.angle_alpha   90.00
_cell.angle_beta   90.00
_cell.angle_gamma   90.00
#
_symmetry.space_group_name_H-M   'P 1'
#
loop_
_entity.id
_entity.type
_entity.pdbx_description
1 polymer ?
#
loop_
_entity_poly.entity_id
_entity_poly.type
_entity_poly.pdbx_seq_one_letter_code
_entity_poly.pdbx_strand_id
1 'polypeptide(L)'
;RKSLDDFLRAFHGAPSGPPQVKPYTFENLTEVLNTIVPYDWNRFFNERLNRTGTDRAPLGGVEAGGYRLTYTDRPSEAQRAREQILRNVNVAYSIGLQLTEEGSVVDVFPEMVAAKAGIGPGMKIVAVNGRQYSGDVLRGAIRDARSGGALELLVQNGKAFTTYKLNYRDGERYPILERNGQSALLDEILKPLSPATR
;
A
#
# COMPACT_ATOMS: atom_id res chain seq x y z
N ARG A 1 -3.01 23.43 -21.02
CA ARG A 1 -2.99 22.47 -19.89
C ARG A 1 -4.16 21.52 -20.09
N LYS A 2 -3.92 20.19 -20.08
CA LYS A 2 -4.93 19.15 -20.25
C LYS A 2 -4.90 18.24 -19.01
N SER A 3 -6.04 17.72 -18.55
CA SER A 3 -6.13 16.81 -17.40
C SER A 3 -7.09 15.65 -17.65
N LEU A 4 -7.15 14.71 -16.70
CA LEU A 4 -8.15 13.65 -16.71
C LEU A 4 -9.58 14.23 -16.63
N ASP A 5 -9.78 15.44 -16.10
CA ASP A 5 -11.08 16.11 -16.07
C ASP A 5 -11.55 16.54 -17.45
N ASP A 6 -10.64 16.89 -18.36
CA ASP A 6 -10.98 17.13 -19.77
C ASP A 6 -11.52 15.84 -20.41
N PHE A 7 -10.86 14.71 -20.14
CA PHE A 7 -11.32 13.40 -20.58
C PHE A 7 -12.68 13.04 -19.96
N LEU A 8 -12.85 13.17 -18.65
CA LEU A 8 -14.11 12.84 -17.97
C LEU A 8 -15.27 13.70 -18.48
N ARG A 9 -15.03 15.00 -18.75
CA ARG A 9 -16.05 15.86 -19.37
C ARG A 9 -16.39 15.44 -20.80
N ALA A 10 -15.40 15.08 -21.62
CA ALA A 10 -15.66 14.63 -22.99
C ALA A 10 -16.36 13.26 -23.02
N PHE A 11 -15.97 12.35 -22.14
CA PHE A 11 -16.43 10.96 -22.14
C PHE A 11 -17.76 10.77 -21.39
N HIS A 12 -17.93 11.42 -20.24
CA HIS A 12 -19.13 11.29 -19.39
C HIS A 12 -20.03 12.53 -19.38
N GLY A 13 -19.55 13.70 -19.82
CA GLY A 13 -20.25 14.98 -19.70
C GLY A 13 -21.31 15.27 -20.77
N ALA A 14 -21.86 14.24 -21.42
CA ALA A 14 -23.00 14.40 -22.31
C ALA A 14 -24.20 15.01 -21.56
N PRO A 15 -25.10 15.76 -22.23
CA PRO A 15 -26.25 16.40 -21.57
C PRO A 15 -27.02 15.45 -20.66
N SER A 16 -27.37 15.92 -19.46
CA SER A 16 -28.21 15.16 -18.53
C SER A 16 -29.55 14.80 -19.16
N GLY A 17 -29.95 13.55 -18.99
CA GLY A 17 -31.27 13.02 -19.33
C GLY A 17 -31.70 11.97 -18.30
N PRO A 18 -32.81 11.25 -18.54
CA PRO A 18 -33.19 10.11 -17.71
C PRO A 18 -32.03 9.11 -17.57
N PRO A 19 -31.93 8.38 -16.43
CA PRO A 19 -30.88 7.37 -16.25
C PRO A 19 -30.81 6.40 -17.43
N GLN A 20 -29.64 6.29 -18.06
CA GLN A 20 -29.41 5.42 -19.21
C GLN A 20 -28.08 4.69 -19.04
N VAL A 21 -28.09 3.39 -19.31
CA VAL A 21 -26.86 2.59 -19.41
C VAL A 21 -26.19 2.90 -20.76
N LYS A 22 -24.95 3.39 -20.71
CA LYS A 22 -24.12 3.63 -21.89
C LYS A 22 -22.87 2.73 -21.82
N PRO A 23 -22.88 1.56 -22.48
CA PRO A 23 -21.69 0.73 -22.53
C PRO A 23 -20.61 1.42 -23.37
N TYR A 24 -19.36 1.07 -23.14
CA TYR A 24 -18.22 1.52 -23.93
C TYR A 24 -17.20 0.39 -24.06
N THR A 25 -16.37 0.46 -25.10
CA THR A 25 -15.23 -0.45 -25.29
C THR A 25 -13.91 0.24 -24.91
N PHE A 26 -12.83 -0.53 -24.89
CA PHE A 26 -11.48 0.04 -24.68
C PHE A 26 -11.09 1.00 -25.81
N GLU A 27 -11.49 0.70 -27.04
CA GLU A 27 -11.26 1.55 -28.21
C GLU A 27 -11.95 2.92 -28.01
N ASN A 28 -13.21 2.94 -27.56
CA ASN A 28 -13.91 4.20 -27.27
C ASN A 28 -13.16 5.06 -26.23
N LEU A 29 -12.54 4.45 -25.22
CA LEU A 29 -11.70 5.19 -24.25
C LEU A 29 -10.50 5.83 -24.94
N THR A 30 -9.77 5.05 -25.74
CA THR A 30 -8.55 5.52 -26.41
C THR A 30 -8.83 6.54 -27.51
N GLU A 31 -9.96 6.45 -28.21
CA GLU A 31 -10.42 7.42 -29.18
C GLU A 31 -10.68 8.77 -28.52
N VAL A 32 -11.45 8.80 -27.42
CA VAL A 32 -11.73 10.05 -26.72
C VAL A 32 -10.45 10.63 -26.12
N LEU A 33 -9.57 9.83 -25.50
CA LEU A 33 -8.27 10.30 -25.02
C LEU A 33 -7.42 10.94 -26.12
N ASN A 34 -7.41 10.37 -27.33
CA ASN A 34 -6.71 10.93 -28.49
C ASN A 34 -7.27 12.28 -28.95
N THR A 35 -8.57 12.54 -28.75
CA THR A 35 -9.14 13.89 -29.02
C THR A 35 -8.65 14.95 -28.04
N ILE A 36 -8.23 14.55 -26.83
CA ILE A 36 -7.74 15.45 -25.79
C ILE A 36 -6.23 15.69 -25.93
N VAL A 37 -5.46 14.60 -26.04
CA VAL A 37 -4.02 14.59 -26.27
C VAL A 37 -3.69 13.41 -27.21
N PRO A 38 -3.19 13.69 -28.44
CA PRO A 38 -2.73 12.64 -29.34
C PRO A 38 -1.54 11.87 -28.72
N TYR A 39 -1.72 10.57 -28.48
CA TYR A 39 -0.72 9.71 -27.87
C TYR A 39 -1.02 8.24 -28.16
N ASP A 40 -0.01 7.36 -28.06
CA ASP A 40 -0.21 5.92 -28.20
C ASP A 40 -0.83 5.31 -26.92
N TRP A 41 -2.10 5.64 -26.68
CA TRP A 41 -2.86 5.18 -25.51
C TRP A 41 -3.02 3.67 -25.47
N ASN A 42 -3.12 3.02 -26.64
CA ASN A 42 -3.18 1.57 -26.76
C ASN A 42 -1.93 0.92 -26.18
N ARG A 43 -0.74 1.34 -26.64
CA ARG A 43 0.53 0.85 -26.09
C ARG A 43 0.67 1.19 -24.61
N PHE A 44 0.33 2.42 -24.22
CA PHE A 44 0.44 2.89 -22.84
C PHE A 44 -0.29 2.01 -21.83
N PHE A 45 -1.55 1.66 -22.12
CA PHE A 45 -2.36 0.82 -21.25
C PHE A 45 -1.96 -0.65 -21.36
N ASN A 46 -1.66 -1.16 -22.55
CA ASN A 46 -1.18 -2.54 -22.71
C ASN A 46 0.10 -2.80 -21.90
N GLU A 47 1.04 -1.85 -21.93
CA GLU A 47 2.28 -1.95 -21.15
C GLU A 47 2.06 -1.98 -19.63
N ARG A 48 0.96 -1.38 -19.13
CA ARG A 48 0.69 -1.21 -17.69
C ARG A 48 -0.32 -2.19 -17.12
N LEU A 49 -1.29 -2.62 -17.92
CA LEU A 49 -2.41 -3.47 -17.48
C LEU A 49 -2.22 -4.92 -17.88
N ASN A 50 -1.70 -5.18 -19.07
CA ASN A 50 -1.65 -6.54 -19.65
C ASN A 50 -0.28 -7.21 -19.50
N ARG A 51 0.78 -6.44 -19.22
CA ARG A 51 2.10 -7.01 -18.92
C ARG A 51 2.15 -7.40 -17.43
N THR A 52 2.10 -8.70 -17.17
CA THR A 52 2.35 -9.26 -15.83
C THR A 52 3.86 -9.37 -15.56
N GLY A 53 4.26 -9.36 -14.30
CA GLY A 53 5.61 -9.78 -13.89
C GLY A 53 6.73 -8.74 -14.03
N THR A 54 6.49 -7.46 -13.75
CA THR A 54 7.62 -6.54 -13.53
C THR A 54 8.23 -6.78 -12.15
N ASP A 55 9.56 -6.88 -12.05
CA ASP A 55 10.31 -7.08 -10.78
C ASP A 55 10.16 -5.93 -9.76
N ARG A 56 9.38 -4.90 -10.10
CA ARG A 56 9.18 -3.71 -9.27
C ARG A 56 7.76 -3.16 -9.43
N ALA A 57 7.32 -2.45 -8.40
CA ALA A 57 6.08 -1.67 -8.45
C ALA A 57 6.13 -0.62 -9.57
N PRO A 58 5.00 -0.31 -10.23
CA PRO A 58 4.94 0.71 -11.30
C PRO A 58 5.01 2.13 -10.73
N LEU A 59 6.19 2.56 -10.26
CA LEU A 59 6.40 3.84 -9.58
C LEU A 59 6.45 5.06 -10.50
N GLY A 60 6.53 4.87 -11.83
CA GLY A 60 6.75 5.98 -12.77
C GLY A 60 5.68 7.08 -12.72
N GLY A 61 4.42 6.74 -12.37
CA GLY A 61 3.37 7.74 -12.18
C GLY A 61 3.56 8.57 -10.90
N VAL A 62 4.05 7.95 -9.83
CA VAL A 62 4.39 8.63 -8.56
C VAL A 62 5.59 9.56 -8.76
N GLU A 63 6.61 9.05 -9.47
CA GLU A 63 7.83 9.78 -9.82
C GLU A 63 7.52 11.01 -10.67
N ALA A 64 6.84 10.83 -11.80
CA ALA A 64 6.38 11.94 -12.64
C ALA A 64 5.42 12.88 -11.90
N GLY A 65 4.76 12.38 -10.85
CA GLY A 65 3.89 13.13 -9.96
C GLY A 65 4.60 14.06 -8.96
N GLY A 66 5.94 14.07 -8.93
CA GLY A 66 6.75 14.90 -8.03
C GLY A 66 7.18 14.21 -6.73
N TYR A 67 7.06 12.88 -6.66
CA TYR A 67 7.31 12.12 -5.44
C TYR A 67 8.22 10.92 -5.67
N ARG A 68 8.78 10.39 -4.60
CA ARG A 68 9.48 9.10 -4.60
C ARG A 68 9.00 8.28 -3.41
N LEU A 69 8.93 6.97 -3.60
CA LEU A 69 8.73 6.04 -2.49
C LEU A 69 10.03 5.95 -1.68
N THR A 70 9.92 6.14 -0.38
CA THR A 70 10.99 5.88 0.59
C THR A 70 10.41 5.18 1.81
N TYR A 71 11.24 4.93 2.81
CA TYR A 71 10.86 4.28 4.04
C TYR A 71 11.33 5.05 5.27
N THR A 72 10.49 5.03 6.30
CA THR A 72 10.78 5.63 7.62
C THR A 72 10.56 4.60 8.73
N ASP A 73 11.07 4.91 9.92
CA ASP A 73 10.99 4.05 11.11
C ASP A 73 9.77 4.33 12.00
N ARG A 74 8.88 5.23 11.56
CA ARG A 74 7.66 5.61 12.29
C ARG A 74 6.44 5.57 11.38
N PRO A 75 5.29 5.08 11.87
CA PRO A 75 4.07 5.10 11.08
C PRO A 75 3.60 6.55 10.87
N SER A 76 3.09 6.83 9.66
CA SER A 76 2.43 8.09 9.34
C SER A 76 1.11 8.24 10.11
N GLU A 77 0.58 9.46 10.19
CA GLU A 77 -0.73 9.69 10.82
C GLU A 77 -1.85 8.92 10.13
N ALA A 78 -1.84 8.87 8.80
CA ALA A 78 -2.79 8.09 8.01
C ALA A 78 -2.69 6.58 8.33
N GLN A 79 -1.48 6.06 8.49
CA GLN A 79 -1.28 4.65 8.89
C GLN A 79 -1.83 4.39 10.29
N ARG A 80 -1.51 5.25 11.27
CA ARG A 80 -2.03 5.11 12.64
C ARG A 80 -3.56 5.17 12.68
N ALA A 81 -4.16 6.14 11.99
CA ALA A 81 -5.61 6.28 11.91
C ALA A 81 -6.25 5.04 11.27
N ARG A 82 -5.66 4.51 10.19
CA ARG A 82 -6.13 3.29 9.55
C ARG A 82 -6.05 2.07 10.47
N GLU A 83 -4.95 1.91 11.20
CA GLU A 83 -4.80 0.81 12.18
C GLU A 83 -5.83 0.91 13.32
N GLN A 84 -6.10 2.11 13.80
CA GLN A 84 -7.15 2.35 14.82
C GLN A 84 -8.55 2.00 14.31
N ILE A 85 -8.87 2.34 13.06
CA ILE A 85 -10.16 2.02 12.44
C ILE A 85 -10.29 0.52 12.19
N LEU A 86 -9.24 -0.10 11.65
CA LEU A 86 -9.23 -1.52 11.28
C LEU A 86 -8.95 -2.45 12.47
N ARG A 87 -8.62 -1.91 13.65
CA ARG A 87 -8.26 -2.66 14.86
C ARG A 87 -7.19 -3.71 14.58
N ASN A 88 -6.12 -3.28 13.92
CA ASN A 88 -5.05 -4.15 13.45
C ASN A 88 -3.66 -3.58 13.75
N VAL A 89 -2.65 -4.45 13.74
CA VAL A 89 -1.23 -4.09 13.82
C VAL A 89 -0.60 -4.42 12.48
N ASN A 90 -0.10 -3.40 11.78
CA ASN A 90 0.57 -3.58 10.50
C ASN A 90 2.09 -3.39 10.65
N VAL A 91 2.82 -4.46 10.38
CA VAL A 91 4.28 -4.51 10.32
C VAL A 91 4.71 -5.22 9.02
N ALA A 92 3.90 -5.08 7.96
CA ALA A 92 4.07 -5.81 6.70
C ALA A 92 5.39 -5.47 6.00
N TYR A 93 5.78 -4.20 5.98
CA TYR A 93 7.08 -3.79 5.41
C TYR A 93 8.25 -3.96 6.37
N SER A 94 7.99 -4.34 7.62
CA SER A 94 9.04 -4.72 8.57
C SER A 94 9.28 -6.22 8.50
N ILE A 95 8.47 -7.02 9.21
CA ILE A 95 8.65 -8.47 9.29
C ILE A 95 7.72 -9.27 8.38
N GLY A 96 6.83 -8.60 7.63
CA GLY A 96 5.93 -9.26 6.69
C GLY A 96 4.56 -9.62 7.24
N LEU A 97 4.12 -9.04 8.37
CA LEU A 97 2.86 -9.45 9.01
C LEU A 97 1.82 -8.32 9.09
N GLN A 98 0.57 -8.70 8.87
CA GLN A 98 -0.61 -7.94 9.28
C GLN A 98 -1.40 -8.77 10.30
N LEU A 99 -1.66 -8.20 11.47
CA LEU A 99 -2.20 -8.89 12.63
C LEU A 99 -3.48 -8.20 13.11
N THR A 100 -4.40 -8.92 13.74
CA THR A 100 -5.44 -8.29 14.58
C THR A 100 -4.81 -7.66 15.83
N GLU A 101 -5.58 -6.85 16.55
CA GLU A 101 -5.15 -6.25 17.83
C GLU A 101 -4.71 -7.33 18.86
N GLU A 102 -5.27 -8.54 18.79
CA GLU A 102 -4.95 -9.67 19.67
C GLU A 102 -3.81 -10.57 19.14
N GLY A 103 -3.23 -10.25 17.98
CA GLY A 103 -2.05 -10.95 17.44
C GLY A 103 -2.36 -12.11 16.49
N SER A 104 -3.60 -12.25 16.04
CA SER A 104 -3.93 -13.24 15.00
C SER A 104 -3.41 -12.75 13.64
N VAL A 105 -2.66 -13.59 12.92
CA VAL A 105 -2.14 -13.29 11.59
C VAL A 105 -3.29 -13.30 10.58
N VAL A 106 -3.56 -12.14 10.00
CA VAL A 106 -4.58 -11.94 8.97
C VAL A 106 -3.98 -12.11 7.58
N ASP A 107 -2.78 -11.57 7.38
CA ASP A 107 -2.09 -11.64 6.11
C ASP A 107 -0.57 -11.67 6.33
N VAL A 108 0.14 -12.22 5.34
CA VAL A 108 1.59 -12.31 5.32
C VAL A 108 2.12 -11.90 3.95
N PHE A 109 3.14 -11.04 3.94
CA PHE A 109 3.81 -10.68 2.71
C PHE A 109 4.76 -11.81 2.30
N PRO A 110 4.58 -12.41 1.10
CA PRO A 110 5.52 -13.40 0.58
C PRO A 110 6.95 -12.84 0.56
N GLU A 111 7.93 -13.73 0.64
CA GLU A 111 9.36 -13.40 0.66
C GLU A 111 9.88 -12.63 1.89
N MET A 112 9.01 -12.18 2.78
CA MET A 112 9.41 -11.53 4.03
C MET A 112 9.82 -12.56 5.10
N VAL A 113 10.56 -12.08 6.11
CA VAL A 113 11.18 -12.94 7.14
C VAL A 113 10.19 -13.82 7.90
N ALA A 114 8.97 -13.34 8.18
CA ALA A 114 7.95 -14.15 8.85
C ALA A 114 7.41 -15.27 7.95
N ALA A 115 7.13 -14.97 6.67
CA ALA A 115 6.72 -15.98 5.68
C ALA A 115 7.78 -17.06 5.52
N LYS A 116 9.05 -16.66 5.38
CA LYS A 116 10.20 -17.58 5.25
C LYS A 116 10.39 -18.45 6.49
N ALA A 117 10.02 -17.95 7.67
CA ALA A 117 10.03 -18.73 8.90
C ALA A 117 8.84 -19.71 9.01
N GLY A 118 7.85 -19.61 8.12
CA GLY A 118 6.64 -20.46 8.12
C GLY A 118 5.46 -19.88 8.90
N ILE A 119 5.52 -18.61 9.31
CA ILE A 119 4.39 -17.92 9.93
C ILE A 119 3.43 -17.47 8.83
N GLY A 120 2.14 -17.78 8.98
CA GLY A 120 1.12 -17.42 7.99
C GLY A 120 -0.27 -17.20 8.58
N PRO A 121 -1.25 -16.87 7.71
CA PRO A 121 -2.62 -16.57 8.12
C PRO A 121 -3.25 -17.68 8.97
N GLY A 122 -4.06 -17.29 9.96
CA GLY A 122 -4.71 -18.21 10.90
C GLY A 122 -3.85 -18.63 12.10
N MET A 123 -2.56 -18.34 12.09
CA MET A 123 -1.70 -18.46 13.28
C MET A 123 -1.89 -17.26 14.22
N LYS A 124 -1.49 -17.38 15.48
CA LYS A 124 -1.58 -16.29 16.47
C LYS A 124 -0.28 -16.09 17.22
N ILE A 125 0.26 -14.88 17.21
CA ILE A 125 1.39 -14.51 18.06
C ILE A 125 0.86 -14.31 19.48
N VAL A 126 1.37 -15.10 20.42
CA VAL A 126 0.94 -15.05 21.83
C VAL A 126 1.99 -14.42 22.75
N ALA A 127 3.26 -14.45 22.34
CA ALA A 127 4.35 -13.77 23.05
C ALA A 127 5.46 -13.31 22.09
N VAL A 128 6.19 -12.27 22.49
CA VAL A 128 7.34 -11.71 21.79
C VAL A 128 8.48 -11.58 22.80
N ASN A 129 9.64 -12.19 22.51
CA ASN A 129 10.80 -12.21 23.41
C ASN A 129 10.45 -12.61 24.86
N GLY A 130 9.57 -13.62 25.03
CA GLY A 130 9.10 -14.10 26.33
C GLY A 130 8.09 -13.21 27.05
N ARG A 131 7.66 -12.09 26.46
CA ARG A 131 6.62 -11.19 26.99
C ARG A 131 5.29 -11.43 26.28
N GLN A 132 4.17 -11.34 27.00
CA GLN A 132 2.84 -11.45 26.40
C GLN A 132 2.71 -10.49 25.21
N TYR A 133 2.09 -10.96 24.13
CA TYR A 133 1.89 -10.17 22.94
C TYR A 133 1.04 -8.93 23.23
N SER A 134 1.53 -7.79 22.74
CA SER A 134 0.74 -6.62 22.37
C SER A 134 1.39 -6.00 21.13
N GLY A 135 0.63 -5.14 20.42
CA GLY A 135 1.18 -4.41 19.28
C GLY A 135 2.44 -3.61 19.64
N ASP A 136 2.43 -2.96 20.81
CA ASP A 136 3.58 -2.17 21.30
C ASP A 136 4.79 -3.03 21.65
N VAL A 137 4.58 -4.21 22.26
CA VAL A 137 5.67 -5.14 22.56
C VAL A 137 6.30 -5.66 21.26
N LEU A 138 5.48 -6.01 20.26
CA LEU A 138 5.97 -6.44 18.95
C LEU A 138 6.77 -5.32 18.26
N ARG A 139 6.20 -4.11 18.17
CA ARG A 139 6.88 -2.96 17.55
C ARG A 139 8.19 -2.62 18.28
N GLY A 140 8.19 -2.68 19.61
CA GLY A 140 9.39 -2.52 20.43
C GLY A 140 10.49 -3.52 20.05
N ALA A 141 10.18 -4.81 20.02
CA ALA A 141 11.14 -5.85 19.64
C ALA A 141 11.66 -5.68 18.21
N ILE A 142 10.79 -5.26 17.27
CA ILE A 142 11.20 -4.95 15.89
C ILE A 142 12.18 -3.78 15.85
N ARG A 143 11.96 -2.71 16.63
CA ARG A 143 12.92 -1.59 16.75
C ARG A 143 14.25 -2.04 17.33
N ASP A 144 14.23 -2.80 18.43
CA ASP A 144 15.42 -3.27 19.12
C ASP A 144 16.25 -4.23 18.26
N ALA A 145 15.62 -4.93 17.32
CA ALA A 145 16.32 -5.80 16.38
C ALA A 145 17.35 -5.03 15.52
N ARG A 146 17.14 -3.73 15.28
CA ARG A 146 18.10 -2.87 14.56
C ARG A 146 19.42 -2.68 15.30
N SER A 147 19.38 -2.69 16.63
CA SER A 147 20.56 -2.60 17.50
C SER A 147 21.08 -3.97 17.96
N GLY A 148 20.63 -5.06 17.32
CA GLY A 148 21.08 -6.42 17.62
C GLY A 148 20.22 -7.18 18.64
N GLY A 149 19.08 -6.62 19.03
CA GLY A 149 18.08 -7.33 19.85
C GLY A 149 17.57 -8.60 19.17
N ALA A 150 17.20 -9.60 19.98
CA ALA A 150 16.54 -10.79 19.47
C ALA A 150 15.11 -10.46 19.02
N LEU A 151 14.61 -11.20 18.04
CA LEU A 151 13.20 -11.20 17.67
C LEU A 151 12.68 -12.63 17.63
N GLU A 152 12.11 -13.06 18.76
CA GLU A 152 11.52 -14.38 18.95
C GLU A 152 10.02 -14.25 19.14
N LEU A 153 9.25 -14.98 18.35
CA LEU A 153 7.79 -14.99 18.39
C LEU A 153 7.32 -16.36 18.87
N LEU A 154 6.59 -16.42 19.97
CA LEU A 154 5.83 -17.61 20.34
C LEU A 154 4.50 -17.57 19.58
N VAL A 155 4.31 -18.52 18.68
CA VAL A 155 3.17 -18.56 17.78
C VAL A 155 2.35 -19.82 18.05
N GLN A 156 1.04 -19.63 18.21
CA GLN A 156 0.04 -20.68 18.30
C GLN A 156 -0.48 -21.02 16.90
N ASN A 157 -0.51 -22.31 16.57
CA ASN A 157 -1.20 -22.84 15.40
C ASN A 157 -2.08 -24.02 15.85
N GLY A 158 -3.40 -23.81 15.87
CA GLY A 158 -4.33 -24.75 16.50
C GLY A 158 -4.00 -24.95 17.99
N LYS A 159 -3.58 -26.17 18.35
CA LYS A 159 -3.20 -26.53 19.73
C LYS A 159 -1.69 -26.49 19.99
N ALA A 160 -0.88 -26.32 18.94
CA ALA A 160 0.57 -26.32 19.05
C ALA A 160 1.10 -24.90 19.26
N PHE A 161 2.16 -24.78 20.06
CA PHE A 161 2.93 -23.56 20.21
C PHE A 161 4.34 -23.81 19.68
N THR A 162 4.87 -22.86 18.91
CA THR A 162 6.22 -22.95 18.36
C THR A 162 6.89 -21.59 18.45
N THR A 163 8.15 -21.59 18.89
CA THR A 163 8.97 -20.38 18.93
C THR A 163 9.69 -20.20 17.61
N TYR A 164 9.45 -19.07 16.94
CA TYR A 164 10.10 -18.68 15.71
C TYR A 164 11.12 -17.59 16.00
N LYS A 165 12.39 -17.83 15.65
CA LYS A 165 13.44 -16.81 15.71
C LYS A 165 13.58 -16.15 14.35
N LEU A 166 13.30 -14.86 14.26
CA LEU A 166 13.38 -14.11 13.01
C LEU A 166 14.74 -13.43 12.87
N ASN A 167 15.45 -13.71 11.79
CA ASN A 167 16.67 -12.99 11.44
C ASN A 167 16.31 -11.68 10.73
N TYR A 168 15.98 -10.66 11.51
CA TYR A 168 15.58 -9.34 11.03
C TYR A 168 16.35 -8.25 11.75
N ARG A 169 16.83 -7.22 11.03
CA ARG A 169 17.69 -6.16 11.60
C ARG A 169 17.40 -4.75 11.08
N ASP A 170 16.33 -4.55 10.32
CA ASP A 170 16.09 -3.26 9.68
C ASP A 170 15.31 -2.28 10.56
N GLY A 171 14.77 -2.73 11.70
CA GLY A 171 13.92 -1.90 12.57
C GLY A 171 12.48 -1.81 12.06
N GLU A 172 11.66 -0.93 12.63
CA GLU A 172 10.37 -0.65 12.01
C GLU A 172 10.57 0.02 10.64
N ARG A 173 9.73 -0.32 9.67
CA ARG A 173 9.84 0.15 8.29
C ARG A 173 8.46 0.42 7.72
N TYR A 174 8.22 1.66 7.31
CA TYR A 174 6.95 2.14 6.78
C TYR A 174 7.14 2.89 5.46
N PRO A 175 6.40 2.55 4.40
CA PRO A 175 6.48 3.26 3.13
C PRO A 175 5.88 4.66 3.28
N ILE A 176 6.60 5.67 2.78
CA ILE A 176 6.13 7.06 2.68
C ILE A 176 6.48 7.63 1.31
N LEU A 177 5.75 8.65 0.89
CA LEU A 177 6.08 9.43 -0.30
C LEU A 177 6.77 10.72 0.11
N GLU A 178 7.94 10.98 -0.46
CA GLU A 178 8.68 12.22 -0.29
C GLU A 178 8.77 12.98 -1.61
N ARG A 179 8.92 14.31 -1.53
CA ARG A 179 9.22 15.14 -2.70
C ARG A 179 10.50 14.66 -3.38
N ASN A 180 10.47 14.54 -4.70
CA ASN A 180 11.65 14.19 -5.50
C ASN A 180 12.33 15.42 -6.17
N GLY A 181 11.81 16.64 -5.94
CA GLY A 181 12.32 17.88 -6.51
C GLY A 181 11.66 18.31 -7.82
N GLN A 182 10.83 17.47 -8.43
CA GLN A 182 10.00 17.84 -9.58
C GLN A 182 8.70 18.53 -9.14
N SER A 183 7.98 19.10 -10.10
CA SER A 183 6.65 19.66 -9.85
C SER A 183 5.72 18.64 -9.19
N ALA A 184 5.08 19.08 -8.12
CA ALA A 184 4.16 18.31 -7.28
C ALA A 184 2.80 18.04 -7.96
N LEU A 185 2.80 17.45 -9.16
CA LEU A 185 1.58 17.27 -9.96
C LEU A 185 0.52 16.45 -9.23
N LEU A 186 0.90 15.48 -8.37
CA LEU A 186 -0.07 14.75 -7.57
C LEU A 186 -0.86 15.65 -6.61
N ASP A 187 -0.26 16.68 -6.03
CA ASP A 187 -1.01 17.63 -5.18
C ASP A 187 -2.01 18.43 -5.99
N GLU A 188 -1.68 18.77 -7.23
CA GLU A 188 -2.61 19.47 -8.11
C GLU A 188 -3.76 18.56 -8.54
N ILE A 189 -3.47 17.29 -8.85
CA ILE A 189 -4.46 16.28 -9.23
C ILE A 189 -5.43 15.98 -8.08
N LEU A 190 -4.94 15.95 -6.84
CA LEU A 190 -5.75 15.62 -5.66
C LEU A 190 -6.56 16.80 -5.13
N LYS A 191 -6.41 18.01 -5.69
CA LYS A 191 -7.23 19.16 -5.28
C LYS A 191 -8.69 18.90 -5.63
N PRO A 192 -9.64 19.16 -4.70
CA PRO A 192 -11.04 19.07 -5.02
C PRO A 192 -11.40 20.11 -6.08
N LEU A 193 -12.24 19.71 -7.04
CA LEU A 193 -12.81 20.63 -8.03
C LEU A 193 -13.99 21.44 -7.49
N SER A 194 -14.57 21.00 -6.36
CA SER A 194 -15.57 21.77 -5.63
C SER A 194 -14.91 22.98 -4.96
N PRO A 195 -15.52 24.18 -5.00
CA PRO A 195 -15.06 25.28 -4.19
C PRO A 195 -15.04 24.88 -2.72
N ALA A 196 -14.06 25.36 -1.96
CA ALA A 196 -14.03 25.13 -0.52
C ALA A 196 -15.35 25.62 0.08
N THR A 197 -16.10 24.71 0.71
CA THR A 197 -17.29 25.08 1.46
C THR A 197 -16.86 26.07 2.54
N ARG A 198 -17.35 27.31 2.45
CA ARG A 198 -17.14 28.32 3.49
C ARG A 198 -17.88 27.96 4.76
#